data_AF-A0A537TPV0-F1
#
_entry.id   AF-A0A537TPV0-F1
#
_cell.length_a   1.000
_cell.length_b   1.000
_cell.length_c   1.000
_cell.angle_alpha   90.00
_cell.angle_beta   90.00
_cell.angle_gamma   90.00
#
_symmetry.space_group_name_H-M   'P 1'
#
loop_
_entity.id
_entity.type
_entity.pdbx_description
1 polymer ?
#
loop_
_entity_poly.entity_id
_entity_poly.type
_entity_poly.pdbx_seq_one_letter_code
_entity_poly.pdbx_strand_id
1 'polypeptide(L)'
;MRVTIWGCRGSMPTPGPDTVHYGGNTSCIEVLLDDGTVIVLDAGTGIRRLGFELQERGTRRIHLFLTHLHLDHLEGLRFFGPLWDERVMLDIWGPPSPLSSLQERIARSFSPPLFPVELRDVPAQVTFRDVPRRQW
;
A
#
# COMPACT_ATOMS: atom_id res chain seq x y z
N MET A 1 19.23 -8.13 -3.46
CA MET A 1 17.94 -7.72 -2.89
C MET A 1 18.17 -6.69 -1.78
N ARG A 2 17.31 -5.65 -1.68
CA ARG A 2 17.30 -4.65 -0.60
C ARG A 2 15.93 -4.57 0.06
N VAL A 3 15.87 -4.49 1.38
CA VAL A 3 14.64 -4.32 2.15
C VAL A 3 14.70 -3.01 2.91
N THR A 4 13.64 -2.19 2.81
CA THR A 4 13.51 -0.91 3.51
C THR A 4 12.22 -0.91 4.32
N ILE A 5 12.31 -0.56 5.60
CA ILE A 5 11.15 -0.44 6.49
C ILE A 5 10.70 1.01 6.51
N TRP A 6 9.51 1.28 5.97
CA TRP A 6 8.92 2.62 5.89
C TRP A 6 7.96 2.92 7.05
N GLY A 7 7.46 1.86 7.69
CA GLY A 7 6.74 1.91 8.95
C GLY A 7 6.72 0.55 9.63
N CYS A 8 6.81 0.58 10.96
CA CYS A 8 6.94 -0.60 11.82
C CYS A 8 6.11 -0.51 13.11
N ARG A 9 5.16 0.44 13.17
CA ARG A 9 4.19 0.53 14.26
C ARG A 9 3.03 -0.43 14.01
N GLY A 10 2.41 -0.87 15.10
CA GLY A 10 1.20 -1.71 15.07
C GLY A 10 -0.03 -0.88 14.69
N SER A 11 -1.15 -1.15 15.36
CA SER A 11 -2.48 -0.66 14.96
C SER A 11 -2.69 0.85 14.89
N MET A 12 -1.77 1.66 15.43
CA MET A 12 -1.87 3.11 15.40
C MET A 12 -0.51 3.75 15.07
N PRO A 13 -0.48 4.80 14.24
CA PRO A 13 0.72 5.61 14.10
C PRO A 13 1.00 6.30 15.43
N THR A 14 2.27 6.28 15.84
CA THR A 14 2.70 6.82 17.13
C THR A 14 3.91 7.72 16.91
N PRO A 15 3.77 8.89 16.26
CA PRO A 15 4.85 9.85 16.15
C PRO A 15 5.08 10.56 17.50
N GLY A 16 6.34 10.72 17.90
CA GLY A 16 6.67 11.46 19.12
C GLY A 16 8.13 11.28 19.56
N PRO A 17 8.62 12.09 20.50
CA PRO A 17 10.00 12.00 21.00
C PRO A 17 10.37 10.60 21.51
N ASP A 18 9.42 9.91 22.13
CA ASP A 18 9.64 8.57 22.72
C ASP A 18 9.67 7.44 21.67
N THR A 19 9.22 7.71 20.45
CA THR A 19 9.04 6.71 19.39
C THR A 19 9.84 7.02 18.13
N VAL A 20 10.32 8.25 17.96
CA VAL A 20 10.96 8.71 16.71
C VAL A 20 12.21 7.92 16.36
N HIS A 21 12.92 7.34 17.34
CA HIS A 21 14.12 6.53 17.09
C HIS A 21 13.88 5.39 16.08
N TYR A 22 12.71 4.75 16.13
CA TYR A 22 12.31 3.70 15.17
C TYR A 22 11.21 4.18 14.18
N GLY A 23 10.82 5.46 14.23
CA GLY A 23 9.74 6.02 13.41
C GLY A 23 8.34 5.90 14.03
N GLY A 24 7.36 6.57 13.42
CA GLY A 24 5.98 6.67 13.92
C GLY A 24 4.90 6.09 12.99
N ASN A 25 5.30 5.50 11.86
CA ASN A 25 4.38 5.03 10.83
C ASN A 25 3.95 3.58 11.03
N THR A 26 2.71 3.24 10.65
CA THR A 26 2.18 1.87 10.62
C THR A 26 2.76 1.06 9.44
N SER A 27 2.53 -0.26 9.46
CA SER A 27 3.19 -1.27 8.60
C SER A 27 3.33 -0.83 7.13
N CYS A 28 4.58 -0.73 6.68
CA CYS A 28 4.90 -0.61 5.26
C CYS A 28 6.36 -1.00 5.04
N ILE A 29 6.60 -1.99 4.18
CA ILE A 29 7.93 -2.48 3.83
C ILE A 29 8.08 -2.47 2.32
N GLU A 30 9.22 -1.98 1.85
CA GLU A 30 9.63 -2.13 0.46
C GLU A 30 10.66 -3.25 0.34
N VAL A 31 10.48 -4.12 -0.64
CA VAL A 31 11.46 -5.09 -1.10
C VAL A 31 11.81 -4.76 -2.54
N LEU A 32 13.05 -4.31 -2.76
CA LEU A 32 13.60 -4.05 -4.08
C LEU A 32 14.45 -5.25 -4.50
N LEU A 33 14.02 -5.93 -5.55
CA LEU A 33 14.75 -7.06 -6.13
C LEU A 33 15.91 -6.57 -7.02
N ASP A 34 16.84 -7.48 -7.32
CA ASP A 34 18.04 -7.14 -8.11
C ASP A 34 17.73 -6.80 -9.58
N ASP A 35 16.57 -7.23 -10.08
CA ASP A 35 16.06 -6.88 -11.42
C ASP A 35 15.29 -5.54 -11.45
N GLY A 36 15.23 -4.84 -10.31
CA GLY A 36 14.50 -3.58 -10.17
C GLY A 36 13.01 -3.73 -9.84
N THR A 37 12.50 -4.96 -9.68
CA THR A 37 11.12 -5.18 -9.25
C THR A 37 10.87 -4.59 -7.86
N VAL A 38 9.83 -3.77 -7.74
CA VAL A 38 9.39 -3.19 -6.47
C VAL A 38 8.20 -3.96 -5.92
N ILE A 39 8.41 -4.56 -4.76
CA ILE A 39 7.37 -5.19 -3.96
C ILE A 39 7.15 -4.33 -2.72
N VAL A 40 5.89 -4.07 -2.38
CA VAL A 40 5.46 -3.36 -1.18
C VAL A 40 4.62 -4.31 -0.34
N LEU A 41 4.94 -4.43 0.94
CA LEU A 41 4.17 -5.19 1.91
C LEU A 41 3.45 -4.21 2.83
N ASP A 42 2.12 -4.30 2.81
CA ASP A 42 1.16 -3.41 3.47
C ASP A 42 1.22 -1.93 3.05
N ALA A 43 0.05 -1.28 3.14
CA ALA A 43 -0.17 0.11 2.81
C ALA A 43 -0.60 0.93 4.04
N GLY A 44 0.06 0.70 5.17
CA GLY A 44 -0.04 1.57 6.34
C GLY A 44 0.51 2.98 6.07
N THR A 45 0.54 3.86 7.07
CA THR A 45 0.91 5.27 6.90
C THR A 45 2.33 5.46 6.36
N GLY A 46 3.21 4.47 6.53
CA GLY A 46 4.57 4.48 5.98
C GLY A 46 4.61 4.57 4.45
N ILE A 47 3.57 4.06 3.78
CA ILE A 47 3.50 4.02 2.31
C ILE A 47 3.53 5.41 1.69
N ARG A 48 3.11 6.45 2.43
CA ARG A 48 3.16 7.83 1.95
C ARG A 48 4.58 8.29 1.65
N ARG A 49 5.55 7.98 2.52
CA ARG A 49 6.97 8.33 2.30
C ARG A 49 7.58 7.48 1.20
N LEU A 50 7.26 6.20 1.17
CA LEU A 50 7.65 5.31 0.08
C LEU A 50 7.14 5.84 -1.28
N GLY A 51 5.91 6.33 -1.33
CA GLY A 51 5.32 6.90 -2.55
C GLY A 51 6.15 8.04 -3.14
N PHE A 52 6.62 8.98 -2.32
CA PHE A 52 7.50 10.06 -2.78
C PHE A 52 8.82 9.51 -3.34
N GLU A 53 9.47 8.59 -2.63
CA GLU A 53 10.72 7.96 -3.07
C GLU A 53 10.54 7.19 -4.40
N LEU A 54 9.41 6.50 -4.58
CA LEU A 54 9.12 5.77 -5.82
C LEU A 54 8.91 6.71 -7.01
N GLN A 55 8.25 7.85 -6.79
CA GLN A 55 8.06 8.88 -7.81
C GLN A 55 9.38 9.53 -8.21
N GLU A 56 10.25 9.86 -7.25
CA GLU A 56 11.59 10.40 -7.52
C GLU A 56 12.45 9.42 -8.33
N ARG A 57 12.34 8.12 -8.03
CA ARG A 57 13.00 7.05 -8.80
C ARG A 57 12.38 6.81 -10.19
N GLY A 58 11.24 7.41 -10.51
CA GLY A 58 10.50 7.14 -11.74
C GLY A 58 9.95 5.72 -11.81
N THR A 59 9.66 5.09 -10.67
CA THR A 59 9.13 3.72 -10.61
C THR A 59 7.71 3.69 -11.16
N ARG A 60 7.48 2.86 -12.18
CA ARG A 60 6.17 2.74 -12.84
C ARG A 60 5.44 1.44 -12.60
N ARG A 61 6.12 0.39 -12.13
CA ARG A 61 5.50 -0.91 -11.89
C ARG A 61 5.74 -1.34 -10.45
N ILE A 62 4.64 -1.56 -9.73
CA ILE A 62 4.66 -1.82 -8.29
C ILE A 62 3.73 -3.00 -8.01
N HIS A 63 4.21 -3.95 -7.20
CA HIS A 63 3.40 -5.01 -6.63
C HIS A 63 3.14 -4.71 -5.16
N LEU A 64 1.90 -4.41 -4.79
CA LEU A 64 1.50 -4.19 -3.40
C LEU A 64 0.80 -5.44 -2.87
N PHE A 65 1.33 -6.03 -1.81
CA PHE A 65 0.73 -7.15 -1.10
C PHE A 65 0.17 -6.67 0.24
N LEU A 66 -1.13 -6.77 0.41
CA LEU A 66 -1.82 -6.51 1.66
C LEU A 66 -1.93 -7.81 2.45
N THR A 67 -1.33 -7.87 3.63
CA THR A 67 -1.44 -9.04 4.51
C THR A 67 -2.89 -9.28 4.93
N HIS A 68 -3.59 -8.19 5.28
CA HIS A 68 -5.02 -8.14 5.57
C HIS A 68 -5.54 -6.70 5.42
N LEU A 69 -6.83 -6.48 5.66
CA LEU A 69 -7.50 -5.19 5.38
C LEU A 69 -7.89 -4.41 6.64
N HIS A 70 -7.15 -4.57 7.74
CA HIS A 70 -7.27 -3.64 8.86
C HIS A 70 -6.72 -2.27 8.48
N LEU A 71 -7.19 -1.23 9.17
CA LEU A 71 -6.90 0.16 8.81
C LEU A 71 -5.40 0.47 8.83
N ASP A 72 -4.66 -0.02 9.81
CA ASP A 72 -3.21 0.17 9.94
C ASP A 72 -2.38 -0.44 8.80
N HIS A 73 -2.97 -1.32 7.99
CA HIS A 73 -2.36 -1.92 6.80
C HIS A 73 -2.89 -1.36 5.48
N LEU A 74 -3.90 -0.48 5.51
CA LEU A 74 -4.61 0.02 4.32
C LEU A 74 -4.73 1.55 4.26
N GLU A 75 -4.76 2.22 5.41
CA GLU A 75 -5.17 3.62 5.52
C GLU A 75 -4.30 4.58 4.72
N GLY A 76 -3.01 4.25 4.56
CA GLY A 76 -2.03 5.03 3.85
C GLY A 76 -2.18 4.95 2.33
N LEU A 77 -2.85 3.92 1.81
CA LEU A 77 -3.06 3.70 0.38
C LEU A 77 -3.67 4.93 -0.30
N ARG A 78 -4.61 5.60 0.37
CA ARG A 78 -5.28 6.84 -0.10
C ARG A 78 -4.33 8.01 -0.36
N PHE A 79 -3.16 7.99 0.26
CA PHE A 79 -2.11 9.00 0.15
C PHE A 79 -0.87 8.48 -0.57
N PHE A 80 -0.97 7.32 -1.22
CA PHE A 80 0.11 6.75 -2.00
C PHE A 80 0.24 7.50 -3.32
N GLY A 81 1.25 8.36 -3.44
CA GLY A 81 1.52 9.19 -4.64
C GLY A 81 1.38 8.44 -5.97
N PRO A 82 1.91 7.22 -6.12
CA PRO A 82 1.76 6.42 -7.33
C PRO A 82 0.32 6.09 -7.77
N LEU A 83 -0.70 6.15 -6.90
CA LEU A 83 -2.11 6.04 -7.34
C LEU A 83 -2.54 7.22 -8.23
N TRP A 84 -1.86 8.35 -8.12
CA TRP A 84 -2.21 9.62 -8.76
C TRP A 84 -1.37 9.91 -10.01
N ASP A 85 -0.68 8.91 -10.53
CA ASP A 85 0.11 8.99 -11.78
C ASP A 85 -0.41 7.95 -12.78
N GLU A 86 -0.95 8.40 -13.91
CA GLU A 86 -1.50 7.55 -14.99
C GLU A 86 -0.47 6.61 -15.63
N ARG A 87 0.83 6.89 -15.45
CA ARG A 87 1.95 6.10 -15.98
C ARG A 87 2.27 4.91 -15.08
N VAL A 88 1.65 4.82 -13.91
CA VAL A 88 1.87 3.75 -12.93
C VAL A 88 0.93 2.58 -13.19
N MET A 89 1.51 1.39 -13.19
CA MET A 89 0.85 0.09 -13.13
C MET A 89 1.01 -0.47 -11.71
N LEU A 90 -0.10 -0.61 -11.00
CA LEU A 90 -0.14 -1.12 -9.63
C LEU A 90 -0.93 -2.43 -9.58
N ASP A 91 -0.24 -3.53 -9.28
CA ASP A 91 -0.88 -4.81 -8.97
C ASP A 91 -1.08 -4.91 -7.45
N ILE A 92 -2.32 -4.88 -6.98
CA ILE A 92 -2.67 -5.06 -5.57
C ILE A 92 -3.12 -6.50 -5.33
N TRP A 93 -2.40 -7.18 -4.45
CA TRP A 93 -2.67 -8.54 -3.99
C TRP A 93 -3.22 -8.49 -2.58
N GLY A 94 -4.27 -9.27 -2.30
CA GLY A 94 -4.87 -9.32 -0.96
C GLY A 94 -5.55 -10.65 -0.65
N PRO A 95 -6.00 -10.84 0.60
CA PRO A 95 -6.61 -12.11 1.01
C PRO A 95 -7.93 -12.35 0.25
N PRO A 96 -8.18 -13.57 -0.24
CA PRO A 96 -9.42 -13.92 -0.93
C PRO A 96 -10.62 -13.90 0.01
N SER A 97 -11.80 -13.52 -0.49
CA SER A 97 -13.05 -13.65 0.28
C SER A 97 -14.23 -14.05 -0.60
N PRO A 98 -15.16 -14.86 -0.07
CA PRO A 98 -16.33 -15.33 -0.82
C PRO A 98 -17.44 -14.27 -0.92
N LEU A 99 -17.36 -13.18 -0.15
CA LEU A 99 -18.45 -12.22 0.00
C LEU A 99 -18.36 -11.02 -0.95
N SER A 100 -17.15 -10.71 -1.43
CA SER A 100 -16.87 -9.54 -2.27
C SER A 100 -15.51 -9.69 -2.91
N SER A 101 -15.25 -8.93 -3.97
CA SER A 101 -13.91 -8.79 -4.55
C SER A 101 -12.97 -7.97 -3.65
N LEU A 102 -11.66 -8.12 -3.84
CA LEU A 102 -10.67 -7.27 -3.17
C LEU A 102 -10.90 -5.77 -3.46
N GLN A 103 -11.24 -5.45 -4.71
CA GLN A 103 -11.55 -4.09 -5.15
C GLN A 103 -12.71 -3.50 -4.36
N GLU A 104 -13.84 -4.22 -4.24
CA GLU A 104 -15.01 -3.76 -3.48
C GLU A 104 -14.71 -3.53 -2.00
N ARG A 105 -13.85 -4.36 -1.40
CA ARG A 105 -13.44 -4.19 0.00
C ARG A 105 -12.57 -2.95 0.20
N ILE A 106 -11.60 -2.71 -0.70
CA ILE A 106 -10.74 -1.53 -0.65
C ILE A 106 -11.54 -0.26 -0.98
N ALA A 107 -12.48 -0.34 -1.91
CA ALA A 107 -13.34 0.79 -2.29
C ALA A 107 -14.14 1.36 -1.11
N ARG A 108 -14.41 0.56 -0.07
CA ARG A 108 -15.07 1.06 1.16
C ARG A 108 -14.25 2.10 1.91
N SER A 109 -12.92 2.10 1.79
CA SER A 109 -12.10 3.18 2.35
C SER A 109 -11.96 4.38 1.41
N PHE A 110 -12.41 4.26 0.16
CA PHE A 110 -12.33 5.26 -0.91
C PHE A 110 -13.75 5.67 -1.36
N SER A 111 -14.43 6.47 -0.54
CA SER A 111 -15.66 7.17 -0.93
C SER A 111 -16.12 8.07 0.21
N PRO A 112 -16.91 9.13 -0.07
CA PRO A 112 -17.52 9.92 0.99
C PRO A 112 -18.38 9.05 1.92
N PRO A 113 -18.33 9.26 3.25
CA PRO A 113 -17.65 10.36 3.94
C PRO A 113 -16.18 10.09 4.32
N LEU A 114 -15.63 8.90 4.03
CA LEU A 114 -14.32 8.46 4.52
C LEU A 114 -13.14 8.99 3.70
N PHE A 115 -13.35 9.24 2.41
CA PHE A 115 -12.37 9.85 1.51
C PHE A 115 -13.09 10.58 0.36
N PRO A 116 -12.62 11.75 -0.10
CA PRO A 116 -13.37 12.55 -1.07
C PRO A 116 -13.37 12.01 -2.50
N VAL A 117 -12.63 10.93 -2.78
CA VAL A 117 -12.46 10.36 -4.13
C VAL A 117 -12.82 8.88 -4.12
N GLU A 118 -13.52 8.44 -5.16
CA GLU A 118 -13.83 7.02 -5.36
C GLU A 118 -12.60 6.27 -5.89
N LEU A 119 -12.44 4.99 -5.52
CA LEU A 119 -11.30 4.19 -5.99
C LEU A 119 -11.23 4.08 -7.52
N ARG A 120 -12.38 4.14 -8.21
CA ARG A 120 -12.45 4.10 -9.68
C ARG A 120 -11.94 5.37 -10.36
N ASP A 121 -11.79 6.46 -9.62
CA ASP A 121 -11.39 7.77 -10.14
C ASP A 121 -9.87 8.02 -9.96
N VAL A 122 -9.13 7.05 -9.41
CA VAL A 122 -7.66 7.13 -9.37
C VAL A 122 -7.08 6.93 -10.78
N PRO A 123 -6.14 7.77 -11.24
CA PRO A 123 -5.63 7.71 -12.61
C PRO A 123 -4.68 6.54 -12.90
N ALA A 124 -4.05 5.96 -11.88
CA ALA A 124 -3.16 4.82 -12.07
C ALA A 124 -3.89 3.58 -12.61
N GLN A 125 -3.17 2.73 -13.34
CA GLN A 125 -3.69 1.46 -13.82
C GLN A 125 -3.60 0.43 -12.69
N VAL A 126 -4.71 0.23 -11.96
CA VAL A 126 -4.77 -0.67 -10.80
C VAL A 126 -5.40 -2.02 -11.17
N THR A 127 -4.69 -3.12 -10.90
CA THR A 127 -5.23 -4.47 -11.01
C THR A 127 -5.35 -5.11 -9.62
N PHE A 128 -6.51 -5.66 -9.29
CA PHE A 128 -6.77 -6.32 -8.02
C PHE A 128 -6.72 -7.84 -8.19
N ARG A 129 -5.99 -8.53 -7.31
CA ARG A 129 -5.77 -9.98 -7.39
C ARG A 129 -5.90 -10.61 -6.01
N ASP A 130 -6.61 -11.73 -5.95
CA ASP A 130 -6.62 -12.56 -4.76
C ASP A 130 -5.33 -13.36 -4.66
N VAL A 131 -4.74 -13.42 -3.47
CA VAL A 131 -3.59 -14.30 -3.20
C VAL A 131 -4.06 -15.76 -3.27
N PRO A 132 -3.33 -16.67 -3.96
CA PRO A 132 -3.70 -18.07 -4.03
C PRO A 132 -3.82 -18.71 -2.66
N ARG A 133 -4.86 -19.55 -2.46
CA ARG A 133 -5.07 -20.30 -1.20
C ARG A 133 -4.12 -21.49 -1.00
N ARG A 134 -3.23 -21.77 -1.95
CA ARG A 134 -2.29 -22.89 -1.86
C ARG A 134 -1.17 -22.54 -0.89
N GLN A 135 -0.91 -23.42 0.07
CA GLN A 135 0.32 -23.37 0.87
C GLN A 135 1.52 -23.59 -0.06
N TRP A 136 2.59 -22.84 0.19
CA TRP A 136 3.87 -22.94 -0.51
C TRP A 136 4.72 -24.06 0.08
#